data_AF-A0A1V9ET84-F1
#
_entry.id   AF-A0A1V9ET84-F1
#
_cell.length_a   1.000
_cell.length_b   1.000
_cell.length_c   1.000
_cell.angle_alpha   90.00
_cell.angle_beta   90.00
_cell.angle_gamma   90.00
#
_symmetry.space_group_name_H-M   'P 1'
#
loop_
_entity.id
_entity.type
_entity.pdbx_description
1 polymer ?
#
loop_
_entity_poly.entity_id
_entity_poly.type
_entity_poly.pdbx_seq_one_letter_code
_entity_poly.pdbx_strand_id
1 'polypeptide(L)'
;MTLLKKFDENGQEIGSPEDVPINETNFQQYIEQYGKERAEGYKDAFADIMKEISGMMTGSDKFGEFANSRQVIGRKVQIFHNEKSLTLEKLVQLLSDSKLQP
;
A
#
# COMPACT_ATOMS: atom_id res chain seq x y z
N MET A 1 8.80 1.90 -13.68
CA MET A 1 9.12 0.86 -12.67
C MET A 1 9.93 1.57 -11.59
N THR A 2 9.35 1.84 -10.43
CA THR A 2 10.10 2.53 -9.35
C THR A 2 10.88 1.47 -8.59
N LEU A 3 12.19 1.42 -8.81
CA LEU A 3 13.11 0.49 -8.15
C LEU A 3 13.22 0.83 -6.66
N LEU A 4 13.07 -0.19 -5.80
CA LEU A 4 13.01 -0.06 -4.34
C LEU A 4 14.40 0.15 -3.73
N LYS A 5 14.67 1.31 -3.13
CA LYS A 5 15.95 1.58 -2.47
C LYS A 5 16.12 0.71 -1.21
N LYS A 6 17.27 0.07 -1.04
CA LYS A 6 17.71 -0.61 0.18
C LYS A 6 18.49 0.34 1.08
N PHE A 7 18.38 0.14 2.37
CA PHE A 7 19.11 0.87 3.40
C PHE A 7 19.84 -0.11 4.33
N ASP A 8 21.02 0.26 4.85
CA ASP A 8 21.75 -0.52 5.85
C ASP A 8 21.17 -0.34 7.26
N GLU A 9 21.80 -1.01 8.24
CA GLU A 9 21.48 -0.93 9.66
C GLU A 9 21.63 0.46 10.28
N ASN A 10 22.32 1.38 9.59
CA ASN A 10 22.51 2.77 9.98
C ASN A 10 21.57 3.72 9.20
N GLY A 11 20.68 3.19 8.36
CA GLY A 11 19.76 3.96 7.52
C GLY A 11 20.40 4.59 6.29
N GLN A 12 21.61 4.17 5.90
CA GLN A 12 22.31 4.64 4.71
C GLN A 12 21.83 3.85 3.47
N GLU A 13 21.50 4.55 2.38
CA GLU A 13 21.05 3.91 1.13
C GLU A 13 22.17 3.06 0.51
N ILE A 14 21.97 1.74 0.43
CA ILE A 14 22.95 0.76 -0.09
C ILE A 14 22.64 0.26 -1.51
N GLY A 15 21.68 0.88 -2.20
CA GLY A 15 21.39 0.65 -3.62
C GLY A 15 19.97 0.16 -3.90
N SER A 16 19.64 -0.02 -5.18
CA SER A 16 18.37 -0.65 -5.62
C SER A 16 18.52 -2.17 -5.64
N PRO A 17 17.44 -2.97 -5.57
CA PRO A 17 17.51 -4.41 -5.54
C PRO A 17 17.65 -4.88 -6.99
N GLU A 18 18.79 -4.63 -7.61
CA GLU A 18 19.21 -5.42 -8.75
C GLU A 18 19.92 -6.67 -8.17
N ASP A 19 19.25 -7.81 -8.34
CA ASP A 19 19.77 -9.18 -8.26
C ASP A 19 20.51 -9.63 -6.99
N VAL A 20 19.92 -9.46 -5.80
CA VAL A 20 20.27 -10.36 -4.68
C VAL A 20 19.26 -11.51 -4.67
N PRO A 21 19.64 -12.73 -5.12
CA PRO A 21 18.73 -13.86 -5.09
C PRO A 21 18.29 -14.15 -3.66
N ILE A 22 16.99 -14.40 -3.50
CA ILE A 22 16.45 -14.88 -2.22
C ILE A 22 17.02 -16.28 -1.99
N ASN A 23 17.62 -16.50 -0.84
CA ASN A 23 18.21 -17.77 -0.42
C ASN A 23 17.96 -18.00 1.09
N GLU A 24 18.39 -19.14 1.61
CA GLU A 24 18.12 -19.54 3.00
C GLU A 24 18.65 -18.53 4.04
N THR A 25 19.73 -17.80 3.74
CA THR A 25 20.35 -16.88 4.70
C THR A 25 19.69 -15.51 4.74
N ASN A 26 19.04 -15.08 3.65
CA ASN A 26 18.38 -13.76 3.57
C ASN A 26 16.85 -13.82 3.53
N PHE A 27 16.25 -15.01 3.52
CA PHE A 27 14.79 -15.22 3.43
C PHE A 27 13.99 -14.46 4.49
N GLN A 28 14.47 -14.48 5.74
CA GLN A 28 13.78 -13.81 6.85
C GLN A 28 13.75 -12.28 6.67
N GLN A 29 14.87 -11.70 6.24
CA GLN A 29 14.98 -10.27 5.96
C GLN A 29 14.05 -9.86 4.82
N TYR A 30 13.96 -10.70 3.78
CA TYR A 30 13.01 -10.49 2.68
C TYR A 30 11.55 -10.51 3.17
N ILE A 31 11.16 -11.48 4.00
CA ILE A 31 9.79 -11.55 4.55
C ILE A 31 9.47 -10.28 5.34
N GLU A 32 10.39 -9.85 6.21
CA GLU A 32 10.17 -8.68 7.06
C GLU A 32 10.06 -7.40 6.25
N GLN A 33 10.93 -7.22 5.25
CA GLN A 33 10.87 -6.07 4.35
C GLN A 33 9.58 -6.09 3.53
N TYR A 34 9.24 -7.22 2.91
CA TYR A 34 8.00 -7.38 2.13
C TYR A 34 6.77 -7.09 2.99
N GLY A 35 6.76 -7.57 4.24
CA GLY A 35 5.68 -7.30 5.19
C GLY A 35 5.54 -5.81 5.51
N LYS A 36 6.66 -5.11 5.77
CA LYS A 36 6.67 -3.67 6.04
C LYS A 36 6.21 -2.85 4.84
N GLU A 37 6.72 -3.14 3.65
CA GLU A 37 6.35 -2.44 2.41
C GLU A 37 4.87 -2.65 2.10
N ARG A 38 4.38 -3.89 2.28
CA ARG A 38 2.97 -4.20 2.13
C ARG A 38 2.12 -3.44 3.14
N ALA A 39 2.52 -3.36 4.39
CA ALA A 39 1.81 -2.60 5.42
C ALA A 39 1.79 -1.09 5.13
N GLU A 40 2.93 -0.51 4.72
CA GLU A 40 3.02 0.92 4.35
C GLU A 40 2.08 1.23 3.17
N GLY A 41 1.97 0.32 2.19
CA GLY A 41 1.05 0.45 1.06
C GLY A 41 -0.44 0.51 1.43
N TYR A 42 -0.82 0.06 2.64
CA TYR A 42 -2.19 0.10 3.16
C TYR A 42 -2.38 1.13 4.29
N LYS A 43 -1.33 1.84 4.70
CA LYS A 43 -1.34 2.70 5.89
C LYS A 43 -2.44 3.76 5.87
N ASP A 44 -2.60 4.47 4.77
CA ASP A 44 -3.59 5.55 4.65
C ASP A 44 -5.02 4.98 4.69
N ALA A 45 -5.26 3.87 3.99
CA ALA A 45 -6.55 3.18 4.01
C ALA A 45 -6.89 2.65 5.42
N PHE A 46 -5.89 2.14 6.15
CA PHE A 46 -6.07 1.72 7.53
C PHE A 46 -6.37 2.89 8.47
N ALA A 47 -5.64 4.01 8.34
CA ALA A 47 -5.87 5.22 9.13
C ALA A 47 -7.29 5.78 8.92
N ASP A 48 -7.77 5.80 7.67
CA ASP A 48 -9.11 6.22 7.30
C ASP A 48 -10.20 5.35 7.96
N ILE A 49 -10.03 4.03 7.92
CA ILE A 49 -10.96 3.08 8.56
C ILE A 49 -10.98 3.32 10.08
N MET A 50 -9.81 3.44 10.70
CA MET A 50 -9.71 3.63 12.15
C MET A 50 -10.30 4.96 12.60
N LYS A 51 -10.15 6.02 11.81
CA LYS A 51 -10.74 7.33 12.08
C LYS A 51 -12.27 7.28 12.08
N GLU A 52 -12.89 6.60 11.11
CA GLU A 52 -14.35 6.47 11.04
C GLU A 52 -14.88 5.56 12.15
N ILE A 53 -14.21 4.44 12.44
CA ILE A 53 -14.58 3.58 13.59
C ILE A 53 -14.49 4.36 14.91
N SER A 54 -13.43 5.17 15.10
CA SER A 54 -13.28 6.02 16.28
C SER A 54 -14.37 7.10 16.36
N GLY A 55 -14.76 7.67 15.22
CA GLY A 55 -15.89 8.60 15.12
C GLY A 55 -17.22 7.98 15.55
N MET A 56 -17.49 6.75 15.14
CA MET A 56 -18.67 5.99 15.57
C MET A 56 -18.66 5.71 17.08
N MET A 57 -17.52 5.26 17.63
CA MET A 57 -17.41 4.95 19.05
C MET A 57 -17.57 6.18 19.94
N THR A 58 -17.10 7.34 19.49
CA THR A 58 -17.15 8.59 20.24
C THR A 58 -18.45 9.37 20.05
N GLY A 59 -19.36 8.90 19.19
CA GLY A 59 -20.60 9.59 18.86
C GLY A 59 -20.39 10.95 18.19
N SER A 60 -19.20 11.19 17.64
CA SER A 60 -18.83 12.45 16.97
C SER A 60 -19.20 12.46 15.49
N ASP A 61 -19.65 11.33 14.95
CA ASP A 61 -20.15 11.23 13.59
C ASP A 61 -21.52 11.90 13.48
N LYS A 62 -21.55 13.05 12.80
CA LYS A 62 -22.74 13.92 12.67
C LYS A 62 -23.67 13.51 11.52
N PHE A 63 -23.32 12.47 10.77
CA PHE A 63 -24.18 11.90 9.75
C PHE A 63 -25.05 10.82 10.41
N GLY A 64 -26.33 11.14 10.61
CA GLY A 64 -27.32 10.33 11.32
C GLY A 64 -27.68 8.97 10.71
N GLU A 65 -26.72 8.25 10.15
CA GLU A 65 -26.85 6.85 9.81
C GLU A 65 -25.78 6.09 10.59
N PHE A 66 -26.20 5.27 11.55
CA PHE A 66 -25.32 4.30 12.21
C PHE A 66 -24.87 3.25 11.18
N ALA A 67 -23.93 3.61 10.31
CA ALA A 67 -23.24 2.66 9.45
C ALA A 67 -22.52 1.68 10.39
N ASN A 68 -22.91 0.40 10.33
CA ASN A 68 -22.20 -0.62 11.10
C ASN A 68 -20.76 -0.70 10.56
N SER A 69 -19.78 -0.98 11.42
CA SER A 69 -18.35 -1.08 11.07
C SER A 69 -18.09 -1.91 9.80
N ARG A 70 -18.89 -2.94 9.53
CA ARG A 70 -18.84 -3.74 8.28
C ARG A 70 -19.10 -2.93 7.02
N GLN A 71 -20.06 -2.01 7.03
CA GLN A 71 -20.41 -1.17 5.88
C GLN A 71 -19.29 -0.16 5.60
N VAL A 72 -18.71 0.42 6.64
CA VAL A 72 -17.57 1.34 6.50
C VAL A 72 -16.32 0.63 5.98
N ILE A 73 -15.98 -0.52 6.55
CA ILE A 73 -14.87 -1.34 6.04
C ILE A 73 -15.11 -1.69 4.57
N GLY A 74 -16.31 -2.16 4.22
CA GLY A 74 -16.67 -2.50 2.84
C GLY A 74 -16.52 -1.32 1.88
N ARG A 75 -17.02 -0.13 2.24
CA ARG A 75 -16.91 1.09 1.43
C ARG A 75 -15.45 1.51 1.23
N LYS A 76 -14.64 1.48 2.29
CA LYS A 76 -13.22 1.86 2.23
C LYS A 76 -12.39 0.89 1.41
N VAL A 77 -12.65 -0.42 1.56
CA VAL A 77 -12.02 -1.44 0.72
C VAL A 77 -12.36 -1.24 -0.76
N GLN A 78 -13.61 -0.91 -1.07
CA GLN A 78 -14.02 -0.62 -2.45
C GLN A 78 -13.33 0.63 -3.02
N ILE A 79 -13.24 1.71 -2.24
CA ILE A 79 -12.53 2.94 -2.65
C ILE A 79 -11.06 2.62 -2.93
N PHE A 80 -10.39 1.96 -1.98
CA PHE A 80 -9.00 1.54 -2.13
C PHE A 80 -8.78 0.68 -3.39
N HIS A 81 -9.65 -0.32 -3.61
CA HIS A 81 -9.57 -1.19 -4.78
C HIS A 81 -9.69 -0.40 -6.09
N ASN A 82 -10.63 0.54 -6.17
CA ASN A 82 -10.84 1.38 -7.35
C ASN A 82 -9.61 2.27 -7.63
N GLU A 83 -9.04 2.89 -6.60
CA GLU A 83 -7.83 3.72 -6.74
C GLU A 83 -6.62 2.92 -7.23
N LYS A 84 -6.43 1.69 -6.71
CA LYS A 84 -5.35 0.81 -7.16
C LYS A 84 -5.57 0.31 -8.58
N SER A 85 -6.80 -0.01 -8.96
CA SER A 85 -7.14 -0.43 -10.33
C SER A 85 -6.83 0.70 -11.33
N LEU A 86 -7.25 1.93 -11.05
CA LEU A 86 -6.94 3.10 -11.87
C LEU A 86 -5.44 3.37 -11.97
N THR A 87 -4.70 3.20 -10.86
CA THR A 87 -3.25 3.34 -10.86
C THR A 87 -2.59 2.29 -11.76
N LEU A 88 -3.06 1.05 -11.69
CA LEU A 88 -2.55 -0.04 -12.52
C LEU A 88 -2.83 0.21 -14.01
N GLU A 89 -4.04 0.62 -14.37
CA GLU A 89 -4.41 0.98 -15.74
C GLU A 89 -3.50 2.08 -16.30
N LYS A 90 -3.25 3.13 -15.53
CA LYS A 90 -2.31 4.20 -15.92
C LYS A 90 -0.90 3.69 -16.13
N LEU A 91 -0.42 2.80 -15.26
CA LEU A 91 0.92 2.21 -15.40
C LEU A 91 1.02 1.32 -16.64
N VAL A 92 0.00 0.52 -16.93
CA VAL A 92 -0.07 -0.31 -18.14
C VAL A 92 -0.06 0.55 -19.40
N GLN A 93 -0.82 1.66 -19.41
CA GLN A 93 -0.84 2.61 -20.51
C GLN A 93 0.56 3.22 -20.74
N LEU A 94 1.19 3.74 -19.68
CA LEU A 94 2.54 4.32 -19.75
C LEU A 94 3.58 3.32 -20.27
N LEU A 95 3.50 2.06 -19.84
CA LEU A 95 4.40 1.01 -20.32
C LEU A 95 4.15 0.68 -21.80
N SER A 96 2.91 0.71 -22.24
CA SER A 96 2.56 0.48 -23.65
C SER A 96 3.06 1.62 -24.53
N ASP A 97 2.90 2.87 -24.09
CA ASP A 97 3.37 4.06 -24.79
C ASP A 97 4.91 4.12 -24.85
N SER A 98 5.61 3.67 -23.79
CA SER A 98 7.08 3.57 -23.79
C SER A 98 7.64 2.51 -24.73
N LYS A 99 6.86 1.45 -25.05
CA LYS A 99 7.26 0.42 -26.03
C LYS A 99 7.01 0.83 -27.48
N LEU A 100 6.31 1.96 -27.68
CA LEU A 100 5.98 2.52 -29.00
C LEU A 100 6.90 3.69 -29.41
N GLN A 101 7.85 4.09 -28.56
CA GLN A 101 8.90 5.04 -28.94
C GLN A 101 10.11 4.27 -29.50
N PRO A 102 10.55 4.56 -30.74
CA PRO A 102 11.73 3.95 -31.36
C PRO A 102 13.05 4.35 -30.69
#